data_AF-A0A521DWT9-F1
#
_entry.id   AF-A0A521DWT9-F1
#
_cell.length_a   1.000
_cell.length_b   1.000
_cell.length_c   1.000
_cell.angle_alpha   90.00
_cell.angle_beta   90.00
_cell.angle_gamma   90.00
#
_symmetry.space_group_name_H-M   'P 1'
#
loop_
_entity.id
_entity.type
_entity.pdbx_description
1 polymer ?
#
loop_
_entity_poly.entity_id
_entity_poly.type
_entity_poly.pdbx_seq_one_letter_code
_entity_poly.pdbx_strand_id
1 'polypeptide(L)'
;MWGSSIVGFGNYHYKYNSGHEGDAPLIGFSPRKDALTLYLSPIFEKKVELLQQLGKHKTGKGCIYLKNLEDINIEVLKEMITSSVNHIKSHYQA
;
A
#
# COMPACT_ATOMS: atom_id res chain seq x y z
N MET A 1 -11.45 9.81 -3.24
CA MET A 1 -10.28 10.24 -4.02
C MET A 1 -9.32 10.94 -3.09
N TRP A 2 -8.02 10.66 -3.19
CA TRP A 2 -6.97 11.27 -2.38
C TRP A 2 -6.06 12.11 -3.26
N GLY A 3 -5.96 13.41 -2.96
CA GLY A 3 -5.34 14.36 -3.88
C GLY A 3 -6.00 14.32 -5.26
N SER A 4 -5.20 14.54 -6.31
CA SER A 4 -5.67 14.61 -7.69
C SER A 4 -5.75 13.26 -8.41
N SER A 5 -5.11 12.21 -7.90
CA SER A 5 -4.84 11.01 -8.72
C SER A 5 -4.87 9.66 -7.99
N ILE A 6 -5.13 9.63 -6.67
CA ILE A 6 -5.10 8.38 -5.91
C ILE A 6 -6.53 7.91 -5.65
N VAL A 7 -6.82 6.69 -6.12
CA VAL A 7 -8.02 5.94 -5.75
C VAL A 7 -7.69 5.20 -4.47
N GLY A 8 -8.33 5.59 -3.36
CA GLY A 8 -8.13 4.97 -2.05
C GLY A 8 -9.35 4.21 -1.59
N PHE A 9 -9.13 3.14 -0.84
CA PHE A 9 -10.17 2.28 -0.26
C PHE A 9 -10.05 2.27 1.25
N GLY A 10 -11.18 2.49 1.92
CA GLY A 10 -11.22 2.74 3.35
C GLY A 10 -10.42 3.99 3.75
N ASN A 11 -10.42 4.27 5.05
CA ASN A 11 -9.63 5.32 5.66
C ASN A 11 -9.27 4.93 7.10
N TYR A 12 -8.28 5.63 7.64
CA TYR A 12 -7.94 5.62 9.06
C TYR A 12 -7.41 7.01 9.44
N HIS A 13 -7.59 7.38 10.70
CA HIS A 13 -7.02 8.59 11.26
C HIS A 13 -5.71 8.26 11.98
N TYR A 14 -4.64 9.01 11.70
CA TYR A 14 -3.36 8.86 12.38
C TYR A 14 -3.04 10.10 13.19
N LYS A 15 -2.38 9.90 14.34
CA LYS A 15 -1.84 10.97 15.18
C LYS A 15 -0.46 10.60 15.67
N TYR A 16 0.53 11.44 15.40
CA TYR A 16 1.89 11.28 15.87
C TYR A 16 2.10 11.93 17.24
N ASN A 17 3.16 11.52 17.95
CA ASN A 17 3.53 12.09 19.25
C ASN A 17 3.81 13.60 19.20
N SER A 18 4.16 14.14 18.02
CA SER A 18 4.34 15.58 17.80
C SER A 18 3.01 16.36 17.77
N GLY A 19 1.86 15.68 17.80
CA GLY A 19 0.54 16.28 17.62
C GLY A 19 0.11 16.41 16.16
N HIS A 20 0.98 16.09 15.19
CA HIS A 20 0.59 16.05 13.78
C HIS A 20 -0.38 14.88 13.53
N GLU A 21 -1.51 15.16 12.90
CA GLU A 21 -2.55 14.18 12.61
C GLU A 21 -3.16 14.39 11.22
N GLY A 22 -3.88 13.38 10.74
CA GLY A 22 -4.54 13.42 9.45
C GLY A 22 -5.20 12.10 9.10
N ASP A 23 -5.85 12.08 7.94
CA ASP A 23 -6.48 10.89 7.40
C ASP A 23 -5.64 10.29 6.27
N ALA A 24 -5.67 8.98 6.14
CA ALA A 24 -5.04 8.25 5.05
C ALA A 24 -5.90 7.06 4.63
N PRO A 25 -5.80 6.58 3.37
CA PRO A 25 -6.50 5.37 2.96
C PRO A 25 -5.86 4.11 3.54
N LEU A 26 -6.67 3.06 3.78
CA LEU A 26 -6.12 1.75 4.17
C LEU A 26 -5.24 1.17 3.06
N ILE A 27 -5.69 1.32 1.82
CA ILE A 27 -4.92 1.04 0.60
C ILE A 27 -5.23 2.08 -0.46
N GLY A 28 -4.26 2.39 -1.31
CA GLY A 28 -4.49 3.24 -2.46
C GLY A 28 -3.75 2.77 -3.69
N PHE A 29 -4.22 3.19 -4.85
CA PHE A 29 -3.44 3.08 -6.08
C PHE A 29 -3.60 4.32 -6.96
N SER A 30 -2.62 4.54 -7.83
CA SER A 30 -2.69 5.58 -8.84
C SER A 30 -2.15 5.03 -10.16
N PRO A 31 -2.93 5.07 -11.25
CA PRO A 31 -2.40 4.84 -12.59
C PRO A 31 -1.45 6.00 -12.94
N ARG A 32 -0.18 5.68 -13.18
CA ARG A 32 0.82 6.61 -13.68
C ARG A 32 1.14 6.25 -15.13
N LYS A 33 1.83 7.16 -15.84
CA LYS A 33 2.17 7.00 -17.26
C LYS A 33 2.82 5.65 -17.57
N ASP A 34 3.74 5.19 -16.72
CA ASP A 34 4.59 4.02 -16.99
C ASP A 34 4.35 2.84 -16.02
N ALA A 35 3.45 2.98 -15.05
CA ALA A 35 3.20 1.96 -14.02
C ALA A 35 1.89 2.19 -13.26
N LEU A 36 1.36 1.12 -12.69
CA LEU A 36 0.41 1.17 -11.58
C LEU A 36 1.19 1.35 -10.27
N THR A 37 0.98 2.45 -9.56
CA THR A 37 1.58 2.69 -8.25
C THR A 37 0.62 2.26 -7.15
N LEU A 38 1.05 1.33 -6.29
CA LEU A 38 0.34 0.87 -5.10
C LEU A 38 0.89 1.56 -3.84
N TYR A 39 -0.03 1.96 -2.97
CA TYR A 39 0.21 2.56 -1.67
C TYR A 39 -0.31 1.61 -0.60
N LEU A 40 0.63 0.95 0.09
CA LEU A 40 0.39 0.04 1.21
C LEU A 40 1.14 0.56 2.44
N SER A 41 0.85 0.00 3.60
CA SER A 41 1.61 0.26 4.82
C SER A 41 3.12 0.05 4.56
N PRO A 42 3.99 0.96 5.05
CA PRO A 42 5.43 0.75 4.96
C PRO A 42 5.88 -0.47 5.77
N ILE A 43 5.10 -0.86 6.79
CA ILE A 43 5.39 -1.95 7.71
C ILE A 43 4.20 -2.92 7.69
N PHE A 44 4.45 -4.17 7.34
CA PHE A 44 3.51 -5.27 7.54
C PHE A 44 4.30 -6.58 7.58
N GLU A 45 3.68 -7.60 8.17
CA GLU A 45 4.27 -8.91 8.33
C GLU A 45 4.74 -9.50 6.99
N LYS A 46 5.93 -10.11 6.97
CA LYS A 46 6.53 -10.78 5.80
C LYS A 46 6.71 -9.91 4.55
N LYS A 47 6.66 -8.58 4.65
CA LYS A 47 6.78 -7.68 3.49
C LYS A 47 7.96 -8.00 2.57
N VAL A 48 9.14 -8.27 3.13
CA VAL A 48 10.36 -8.57 2.36
C VAL A 48 10.21 -9.89 1.59
N GLU A 49 9.72 -10.94 2.25
CA GLU A 49 9.50 -12.26 1.66
C GLU A 49 8.43 -12.22 0.57
N LEU A 50 7.34 -11.48 0.80
CA LEU A 50 6.27 -11.32 -0.18
C LEU A 50 6.73 -10.51 -1.40
N LEU A 51 7.53 -9.45 -1.21
CA LEU A 51 8.12 -8.71 -2.32
C LEU A 51 9.00 -9.59 -3.19
N GLN A 52 9.82 -10.47 -2.60
CA GLN A 52 10.64 -11.42 -3.36
C GLN A 52 9.80 -12.38 -4.22
N GLN A 53 8.60 -12.73 -3.77
CA GLN A 53 7.69 -13.63 -4.46
C GLN A 53 6.73 -12.92 -5.42
N LEU A 54 6.65 -11.58 -5.36
CA LEU A 54 5.65 -10.80 -6.08
C LEU A 54 5.85 -10.83 -7.61
N GLY A 55 7.09 -10.98 -8.10
CA GLY A 55 7.42 -10.87 -9.52
C GLY A 55 8.08 -9.53 -9.87
N LYS A 56 7.97 -9.04 -11.12
CA LYS A 56 8.68 -7.82 -11.54
C LYS A 56 8.02 -6.58 -10.96
N HIS A 57 8.74 -5.88 -10.09
CA HIS A 57 8.27 -4.65 -9.46
C HIS A 57 9.45 -3.71 -9.16
N LYS A 58 9.13 -2.45 -8.86
CA LYS A 58 10.07 -1.52 -8.21
C LYS A 58 9.48 -1.06 -6.89
N THR A 59 10.33 -0.71 -5.93
CA THR A 59 9.92 -0.14 -4.64
C THR A 59 10.42 1.29 -4.51
N GLY A 60 9.57 2.16 -3.96
CA GLY A 60 9.95 3.48 -3.45
C GLY A 60 9.88 3.51 -1.93
N LYS A 61 10.07 4.70 -1.32
CA LYS A 61 10.04 4.86 0.14
C LYS A 61 8.71 4.41 0.78
N GLY A 62 7.59 4.49 0.05
CA GLY A 62 6.27 4.12 0.56
C GLY A 62 5.33 3.57 -0.51
N CYS A 63 5.85 3.13 -1.65
CA CYS A 63 5.03 2.68 -2.77
C CYS A 63 5.69 1.54 -3.54
N ILE A 64 4.86 0.77 -4.24
CA ILE A 64 5.26 -0.33 -5.12
C ILE A 64 4.81 0.04 -6.54
N TYR A 65 5.69 -0.12 -7.51
CA TYR A 65 5.41 0.16 -8.92
C TYR A 65 5.32 -1.14 -9.69
N LEU A 66 4.17 -1.38 -10.31
CA LEU A 66 3.90 -2.53 -11.16
C LEU A 66 3.76 -2.05 -12.60
N LYS A 67 4.56 -2.60 -13.51
CA LYS A 67 4.47 -2.23 -14.94
C LYS A 67 3.25 -2.89 -15.58
N ASN A 68 3.12 -4.20 -15.40
CA ASN A 68 2.00 -5.01 -15.88
C ASN A 68 1.55 -5.99 -14.79
N LEU A 69 0.27 -6.36 -14.80
CA LEU A 69 -0.26 -7.37 -13.87
C LEU A 69 0.15 -8.80 -14.23
N GLU A 70 0.44 -9.07 -15.51
CA GLU A 70 0.93 -10.38 -15.97
C GLU A 70 2.34 -10.72 -15.46
N ASP A 71 3.12 -9.69 -15.09
CA ASP A 71 4.48 -9.84 -14.57
C ASP A 71 4.52 -10.12 -13.06
N ILE A 72 3.35 -10.19 -12.40
CA ILE A 72 3.24 -10.40 -10.96
C ILE A 72 2.39 -11.59 -10.55
N ASN A 73 2.65 -12.11 -9.35
CA ASN A 73 1.82 -13.09 -8.68
C ASN A 73 0.66 -12.38 -7.94
N ILE A 74 -0.56 -12.57 -8.45
CA ILE A 74 -1.78 -11.95 -7.90
C ILE A 74 -2.11 -12.46 -6.49
N GLU A 75 -1.81 -13.72 -6.17
CA GLU A 75 -2.07 -14.25 -4.82
C GLU A 75 -1.13 -13.63 -3.79
N VAL A 76 0.14 -13.45 -4.14
CA VAL A 76 1.10 -12.72 -3.30
C VAL A 76 0.67 -11.27 -3.12
N LEU A 77 0.20 -10.60 -4.18
CA LEU A 77 -0.33 -9.24 -4.06
C LEU A 77 -1.53 -9.16 -3.11
N LYS A 78 -2.47 -10.10 -3.17
CA LYS A 78 -3.61 -10.17 -2.25
C LYS A 78 -3.17 -10.36 -0.80
N GLU A 79 -2.17 -11.22 -0.56
CA GLU A 79 -1.61 -11.41 0.78
C GLU A 79 -0.95 -10.12 1.30
N MET A 80 -0.16 -9.44 0.47
CA MET A 80 0.44 -8.15 0.83
C MET A 80 -0.60 -7.09 1.19
N ILE A 81 -1.68 -6.99 0.40
CA ILE A 81 -2.80 -6.08 0.66
C ILE A 81 -3.45 -6.42 2.01
N THR A 82 -3.74 -7.69 2.25
CA THR A 82 -4.39 -8.15 3.49
C THR A 82 -3.52 -7.87 4.71
N SER A 83 -2.23 -8.21 4.66
CA SER A 83 -1.26 -7.95 5.73
C SER A 83 -1.10 -6.45 6.00
N SER A 84 -1.07 -5.63 4.94
CA SER A 84 -1.06 -4.16 5.07
C SER A 84 -2.29 -3.63 5.80
N VAL A 85 -3.48 -4.06 5.38
CA VAL A 85 -4.76 -3.62 5.99
C VAL A 85 -4.84 -4.05 7.45
N ASN A 86 -4.50 -5.30 7.75
CA ASN A 86 -4.51 -5.83 9.11
C ASN A 86 -3.54 -5.07 10.02
N HIS A 87 -2.34 -4.74 9.52
CA HIS A 87 -1.39 -3.92 10.26
C HIS A 87 -1.95 -2.54 10.60
N ILE A 88 -2.55 -1.84 9.62
CA ILE A 88 -3.12 -0.50 9.87
C ILE A 88 -4.24 -0.60 10.91
N LYS A 89 -5.17 -1.54 10.75
CA LYS A 89 -6.30 -1.72 11.68
C LYS A 89 -5.88 -2.11 13.10
N SER A 90 -4.72 -2.74 13.29
CA SER A 90 -4.23 -3.07 14.63
C SER A 90 -3.51 -1.91 15.31
N HIS A 91 -3.07 -0.90 14.55
CA HIS A 91 -2.30 0.25 15.06
C HIS A 91 -3.11 1.53 15.15
N TYR A 92 -4.13 1.66 14.31
CA TYR A 92 -4.99 2.83 14.25
C TYR A 92 -6.44 2.37 14.44
N GLN A 93 -7.14 2.97 15.39
CA GLN A 93 -8.58 2.79 15.51
C GLN A 93 -9.26 3.41 14.28
N ALA A 94 -10.19 2.67 13.69
CA ALA A 94 -11.03 3.15 12.60
C ALA A 94 -12.04 4.18 13.11
#